data_AF-A0A6P2AZV7-F1
#
_entry.id   AF-A0A6P2AZV7-F1
#
_cell.length_a   1.000
_cell.length_b   1.000
_cell.length_c   1.000
_cell.angle_alpha   90.00
_cell.angle_beta   90.00
_cell.angle_gamma   90.00
#
_symmetry.space_group_name_H-M   'P 1'
#
loop_
_entity.id
_entity.type
_entity.pdbx_description
1 polymer ?
#
loop_
_entity_poly.entity_id
_entity_poly.type
_entity_poly.pdbx_seq_one_letter_code
_entity_poly.pdbx_strand_id
1 'polypeptide(L)'
;MEWYSLTPLDVLLFREAKPFSPGAGSWAKSLFPPMPVTVFQGMRSLLSFVPFHNRDKPHHNIRFLGPFLLDEDDQVWIPTPKDLIGVNKAQPSTEANPQADNLWHRLDRLQPYATQDHWHFLKCQGLIANDPDPDLPPLVPPQLGKDEYICGLNKPWMRAAKLPTYLEGKFPNHPESFTREDFCDHPWGVQVLPHIAMKPGERQVKDSQGYFTEVAIRLKPGWKLVAAFENPAPEVPLGRGVIRLGGEGHRVLVEPLPDFEFWDNLRCYLTPNPDQRIAYLLTPGLGLAGGENEPIYGAYPRQWQDDLIGCATDKPILWGGVSQVERKLADGVRGNVEFSLLPQRAFVPPGTVYVFKDLPASRELLIPEQNPQKPWLSIFQNLHYGLLLWGK
;
A
#
# COMPACT_ATOMS: atom_id res chain seq x y z
N MET A 1 -0.59 -9.01 18.32
CA MET A 1 -1.26 -9.21 17.01
C MET A 1 -0.94 -10.61 16.56
N GLU A 2 -1.91 -11.30 15.97
CA GLU A 2 -1.77 -12.65 15.42
C GLU A 2 -1.90 -12.58 13.90
N TRP A 3 -1.27 -13.51 13.18
CA TRP A 3 -1.27 -13.54 11.72
C TRP A 3 -2.36 -14.44 11.16
N TYR A 4 -2.93 -14.01 10.04
CA TYR A 4 -4.00 -14.71 9.34
C TYR A 4 -3.73 -14.67 7.85
N SER A 5 -3.91 -15.82 7.19
CA SER A 5 -4.04 -15.89 5.74
C SER A 5 -5.49 -15.62 5.33
N LEU A 6 -5.68 -14.98 4.19
CA LEU A 6 -6.98 -14.76 3.57
C LEU A 6 -6.92 -15.31 2.14
N THR A 7 -7.45 -16.51 1.96
CA THR A 7 -7.49 -17.22 0.69
C THR A 7 -8.76 -16.84 -0.07
N PRO A 8 -8.68 -16.19 -1.24
CA PRO A 8 -9.86 -15.92 -2.06
C PRO A 8 -10.53 -17.22 -2.51
N LEU A 9 -11.85 -17.29 -2.31
CA LEU A 9 -12.64 -18.43 -2.81
C LEU A 9 -12.93 -18.31 -4.31
N ASP A 10 -12.89 -17.08 -4.83
CA ASP A 10 -13.15 -16.73 -6.20
C ASP A 10 -12.33 -15.48 -6.61
N VAL A 11 -12.92 -14.58 -7.40
CA VAL A 11 -12.32 -13.27 -7.70
C VAL A 11 -12.57 -12.28 -6.56
N LEU A 12 -11.78 -11.21 -6.51
CA LEU A 12 -11.97 -10.12 -5.55
C LEU A 12 -12.21 -8.79 -6.27
N LEU A 13 -13.12 -7.99 -5.73
CA LEU A 13 -13.41 -6.66 -6.25
C LEU A 13 -13.21 -5.60 -5.17
N PHE A 14 -12.27 -4.68 -5.38
CA PHE A 14 -12.01 -3.56 -4.49
C PHE A 14 -12.23 -2.26 -5.24
N ARG A 15 -13.48 -1.81 -5.29
CA ARG A 15 -13.87 -0.71 -6.18
C ARG A 15 -13.04 0.55 -5.97
N GLU A 16 -12.59 1.15 -7.07
CA GLU A 16 -11.99 2.49 -7.06
C GLU A 16 -13.00 3.56 -6.60
N ALA A 17 -12.51 4.74 -6.19
CA ALA A 17 -13.32 5.82 -5.62
C ALA A 17 -14.23 6.55 -6.63
N LYS A 18 -14.45 6.00 -7.83
CA LYS A 18 -15.33 6.63 -8.84
C LYS A 18 -16.80 6.35 -8.52
N PRO A 19 -17.70 7.33 -8.73
CA PRO A 19 -19.14 7.11 -8.63
C PRO A 19 -19.56 5.96 -9.54
N PHE A 20 -20.39 5.06 -9.01
CA PHE A 20 -20.98 3.97 -9.76
C PHE A 20 -22.49 4.05 -9.59
N SER A 21 -23.19 4.06 -10.71
CA SER A 21 -24.64 3.89 -10.76
C SER A 21 -24.95 3.13 -12.04
N PRO A 22 -25.75 2.05 -11.97
CA PRO A 22 -26.18 1.33 -13.16
C PRO A 22 -26.73 2.31 -14.22
N GLY A 23 -26.15 2.27 -15.43
CA GLY A 23 -26.51 3.15 -16.55
C GLY A 23 -25.69 4.42 -16.74
N ALA A 24 -24.98 4.94 -15.72
CA ALA A 24 -24.14 6.15 -15.84
C ALA A 24 -22.63 5.85 -15.87
N GLY A 25 -22.22 4.70 -15.30
CA GLY A 25 -20.85 4.18 -15.37
C GLY A 25 -20.89 2.66 -15.24
N SER A 26 -20.60 1.96 -16.32
CA SER A 26 -20.79 0.50 -16.42
C SER A 26 -19.58 -0.33 -16.02
N TRP A 27 -18.46 0.29 -15.59
CA TRP A 27 -17.21 -0.39 -15.28
C TRP A 27 -16.81 -0.16 -13.82
N ALA A 28 -16.86 -1.21 -13.01
CA ALA A 28 -16.32 -1.20 -11.66
C ALA A 28 -14.90 -1.77 -11.67
N LYS A 29 -13.89 -0.88 -11.65
CA LYS A 29 -12.46 -1.29 -11.61
C LYS A 29 -11.99 -1.54 -10.20
N SER A 30 -11.24 -2.63 -10.03
CA SER A 30 -10.61 -3.01 -8.77
C SER A 30 -9.27 -2.29 -8.55
N LEU A 31 -9.03 -1.83 -7.32
CA LEU A 31 -7.76 -1.34 -6.79
C LEU A 31 -7.08 -2.47 -6.00
N PHE A 32 -5.89 -2.89 -6.42
CA PHE A 32 -5.18 -4.02 -5.80
C PHE A 32 -3.68 -3.75 -5.63
N PRO A 33 -3.06 -4.12 -4.48
CA PRO A 33 -3.68 -4.71 -3.28
C PRO A 33 -4.74 -3.83 -2.60
N PRO A 34 -5.65 -4.40 -1.79
CA PRO A 34 -6.70 -3.63 -1.15
C PRO A 34 -6.16 -2.72 -0.05
N MET A 35 -6.84 -1.60 0.18
CA MET A 35 -6.50 -0.70 1.29
C MET A 35 -6.66 -1.41 2.65
N PRO A 36 -5.77 -1.15 3.63
CA PRO A 36 -5.78 -1.81 4.95
C PRO A 36 -7.16 -1.84 5.62
N VAL A 37 -7.86 -0.71 5.60
CA VAL A 37 -9.21 -0.57 6.15
C VAL A 37 -10.22 -1.56 5.57
N THR A 38 -10.10 -1.94 4.29
CA THR A 38 -11.03 -2.88 3.65
C THR A 38 -10.90 -4.27 4.25
N VAL A 39 -9.67 -4.75 4.44
CA VAL A 39 -9.38 -6.05 5.02
C VAL A 39 -9.70 -6.05 6.51
N PHE A 40 -9.32 -4.98 7.22
CA PHE A 40 -9.68 -4.79 8.62
C PHE A 40 -11.19 -4.89 8.85
N GLN A 41 -12.02 -4.21 8.03
CA GLN A 41 -13.47 -4.27 8.16
C GLN A 41 -14.03 -5.67 7.90
N GLY A 42 -13.48 -6.37 6.91
CA GLY A 42 -13.82 -7.78 6.65
C GLY A 42 -13.50 -8.66 7.85
N MET A 43 -12.29 -8.57 8.40
CA MET A 43 -11.86 -9.37 9.55
C MET A 43 -12.64 -9.03 10.82
N ARG A 44 -12.98 -7.75 11.03
CA ARG A 44 -13.80 -7.31 12.18
C ARG A 44 -15.18 -8.00 12.21
N SER A 45 -15.70 -8.44 11.07
CA SER A 45 -16.95 -9.22 11.04
C SER A 45 -16.83 -10.56 11.77
N LEU A 46 -15.63 -11.16 11.84
CA LEU A 46 -15.39 -12.39 12.60
C LEU A 46 -15.51 -12.17 14.11
N LEU A 47 -15.23 -10.96 14.60
CA LEU A 47 -15.41 -10.62 16.02
C LEU A 47 -16.89 -10.62 16.44
N SER A 48 -17.83 -10.47 15.49
CA SER A 48 -19.26 -10.49 15.79
C SER A 48 -19.76 -11.87 16.25
N PHE A 49 -18.96 -12.92 16.05
CA PHE A 49 -19.26 -14.28 16.48
C PHE A 49 -18.70 -14.61 17.88
N VAL A 50 -17.96 -13.69 18.50
CA VAL A 50 -17.46 -13.86 19.87
C VAL A 50 -18.52 -13.33 20.85
N PRO A 51 -19.05 -14.14 21.78
CA PRO A 51 -20.03 -13.67 22.76
C PRO A 51 -19.36 -12.69 23.73
N PHE A 52 -19.45 -11.39 23.45
CA PHE A 52 -18.94 -10.36 24.35
C PHE A 52 -20.04 -9.91 25.32
N HIS A 53 -19.78 -10.08 26.62
CA HIS A 53 -20.63 -9.58 27.72
C HIS A 53 -20.56 -8.06 27.94
N ASN A 54 -19.78 -7.31 27.14
CA ASN A 54 -19.66 -5.86 27.28
C ASN A 54 -19.64 -5.17 25.92
N ARG A 55 -20.84 -4.84 25.40
CA ARG A 55 -21.03 -4.01 24.20
C ARG A 55 -20.65 -2.53 24.41
N ASP A 56 -20.32 -2.14 25.64
CA ASP A 56 -20.03 -0.76 26.04
C ASP A 56 -18.55 -0.37 25.94
N LYS A 57 -17.63 -1.30 25.65
CA LYS A 57 -16.23 -0.93 25.37
C LYS A 57 -16.08 -0.60 23.88
N PRO A 58 -15.72 0.65 23.54
CA PRO A 58 -15.55 1.04 22.15
C PRO A 58 -14.48 0.18 21.47
N HIS A 59 -14.86 -0.50 20.37
CA HIS A 59 -13.96 -1.24 19.47
C HIS A 59 -12.97 -0.33 18.70
N HIS A 60 -12.62 0.85 19.24
CA HIS A 60 -11.88 1.91 18.56
C HIS A 60 -10.36 1.69 18.56
N ASN A 61 -9.85 0.72 19.32
CA ASN A 61 -8.41 0.50 19.53
C ASN A 61 -7.92 -0.87 19.05
N ILE A 62 -8.55 -1.46 18.02
CA ILE A 62 -8.07 -2.71 17.44
C ILE A 62 -6.97 -2.39 16.43
N ARG A 63 -5.79 -2.96 16.63
CA ARG A 63 -4.66 -2.82 15.71
C ARG A 63 -4.71 -3.82 14.56
N PHE A 64 -4.24 -3.39 13.40
CA PHE A 64 -4.19 -4.16 12.16
C PHE A 64 -2.95 -3.81 11.35
N LEU A 65 -2.30 -4.80 10.75
CA LEU A 65 -1.15 -4.61 9.87
C LEU A 65 -1.33 -5.45 8.60
N GLY A 66 -1.20 -4.82 7.44
CA GLY A 66 -1.36 -5.45 6.13
C GLY A 66 -2.44 -4.74 5.29
N PRO A 67 -3.01 -5.39 4.27
CA PRO A 67 -2.64 -6.72 3.78
C PRO A 67 -1.30 -6.73 3.04
N PHE A 68 -0.61 -7.87 3.10
CA PHE A 68 0.52 -8.19 2.23
C PHE A 68 0.15 -9.38 1.34
N LEU A 69 1.02 -9.71 0.39
CA LEU A 69 0.87 -10.89 -0.45
C LEU A 69 1.64 -12.06 0.16
N LEU A 70 1.05 -13.25 0.08
CA LEU A 70 1.65 -14.50 0.51
C LEU A 70 1.61 -15.46 -0.68
N ASP A 71 2.75 -16.05 -1.04
CA ASP A 71 2.80 -17.04 -2.13
C ASP A 71 2.47 -18.47 -1.63
N GLU A 72 2.67 -19.44 -2.51
CA GLU A 72 2.41 -20.86 -2.23
C GLU A 72 3.43 -21.50 -1.27
N ASP A 73 4.59 -20.86 -1.08
CA ASP A 73 5.67 -21.28 -0.18
C ASP A 73 5.65 -20.49 1.14
N ASP A 74 4.51 -19.85 1.45
CA ASP A 74 4.28 -18.97 2.60
C ASP A 74 5.31 -17.82 2.72
N GLN A 75 5.87 -17.36 1.61
CA GLN A 75 6.76 -16.20 1.58
C GLN A 75 5.95 -14.91 1.44
N VAL A 76 6.31 -13.90 2.24
CA VAL A 76 5.70 -12.57 2.14
C VAL A 76 6.33 -11.77 1.02
N TRP A 77 5.48 -11.12 0.24
CA TRP A 77 5.88 -10.20 -0.82
C TRP A 77 5.38 -8.79 -0.53
N ILE A 78 6.28 -7.83 -0.72
CA ILE A 78 6.05 -6.39 -0.53
C ILE A 78 6.43 -5.63 -1.81
N PRO A 79 5.96 -4.39 -2.00
CA PRO A 79 6.36 -3.59 -3.15
C PRO A 79 7.87 -3.37 -3.18
N THR A 80 8.48 -3.55 -4.34
CA THR A 80 9.91 -3.27 -4.53
C THR A 80 10.21 -1.79 -4.25
N PRO A 81 11.28 -1.46 -3.49
CA PRO A 81 11.69 -0.08 -3.26
C PRO A 81 11.86 0.67 -4.59
N LYS A 82 11.24 1.84 -4.72
CA LYS A 82 11.16 2.55 -6.01
C LYS A 82 12.47 3.18 -6.46
N ASP A 83 13.45 3.31 -5.57
CA ASP A 83 14.80 3.74 -5.90
C ASP A 83 15.72 2.57 -6.34
N LEU A 84 15.27 1.32 -6.24
CA LEU A 84 16.08 0.14 -6.54
C LEU A 84 16.12 -0.12 -8.05
N ILE A 85 17.32 -0.03 -8.63
CA ILE A 85 17.56 -0.16 -10.06
C ILE A 85 18.48 -1.34 -10.38
N GLY A 86 18.30 -1.93 -11.56
CA GLY A 86 19.20 -2.92 -12.12
C GLY A 86 20.27 -2.28 -13.00
N VAL A 87 21.53 -2.67 -12.79
CA VAL A 87 22.64 -2.28 -13.67
C VAL A 87 23.16 -3.53 -14.39
N ASN A 88 23.40 -3.43 -15.69
CA ASN A 88 23.99 -4.49 -16.51
C ASN A 88 25.24 -3.98 -17.24
N LYS A 89 26.02 -4.90 -17.82
CA LYS A 89 27.18 -4.59 -18.66
C LYS A 89 26.82 -4.77 -20.14
N ALA A 90 27.18 -3.80 -20.96
CA ALA A 90 27.04 -3.89 -22.41
C ALA A 90 27.94 -5.01 -22.95
N GLN A 91 27.38 -5.88 -23.80
CA GLN A 91 28.19 -6.80 -24.60
C GLN A 91 28.62 -6.11 -25.89
N PRO A 92 29.85 -6.31 -26.38
CA PRO A 92 30.43 -5.55 -27.48
C PRO A 92 29.78 -5.75 -28.88
N SER A 93 28.69 -6.52 -29.00
CA SER A 93 28.11 -6.87 -30.32
C SER A 93 26.60 -6.87 -30.42
N THR A 94 25.88 -6.46 -29.37
CA THR A 94 24.41 -6.43 -29.37
C THR A 94 23.96 -5.01 -29.10
N GLU A 95 23.21 -4.41 -30.03
CA GLU A 95 22.46 -3.19 -29.76
C GLU A 95 21.72 -3.39 -28.45
N ALA A 96 22.01 -2.56 -27.46
CA ALA A 96 21.44 -2.67 -26.13
C ALA A 96 19.91 -2.60 -26.28
N ASN A 97 19.24 -3.72 -26.05
CA ASN A 97 17.80 -3.74 -25.99
C ASN A 97 17.40 -3.46 -24.52
N PRO A 98 16.97 -2.23 -24.17
CA PRO A 98 16.58 -1.89 -22.80
C PRO A 98 15.33 -2.66 -22.32
N GLN A 99 14.68 -3.44 -23.20
CA GLN A 99 13.56 -4.32 -22.88
C GLN A 99 13.96 -5.80 -22.73
N ALA A 100 15.25 -6.14 -22.85
CA ALA A 100 15.72 -7.50 -22.59
C ALA A 100 15.75 -7.78 -21.07
N ASP A 101 14.57 -8.16 -20.56
CA ASP A 101 14.26 -8.79 -19.28
C ASP A 101 15.39 -8.91 -18.24
N ASN A 102 15.41 -8.04 -17.22
CA ASN A 102 15.91 -8.35 -15.86
C ASN A 102 17.31 -9.00 -15.75
N LEU A 103 18.19 -8.80 -16.74
CA LEU A 103 19.56 -9.34 -16.72
C LEU A 103 20.51 -8.42 -15.95
N TRP A 104 20.11 -7.88 -14.79
CA TRP A 104 21.04 -7.09 -14.00
C TRP A 104 22.20 -7.97 -13.50
N HIS A 105 23.39 -7.40 -13.50
CA HIS A 105 24.59 -8.02 -12.91
C HIS A 105 24.81 -7.54 -11.48
N ARG A 106 24.29 -6.35 -11.15
CA ARG A 106 24.22 -5.81 -9.80
C ARG A 106 22.97 -4.94 -9.62
N LEU A 107 22.54 -4.83 -8.38
CA LEU A 107 21.53 -3.88 -7.95
C LEU A 107 22.19 -2.66 -7.33
N ASP A 108 21.56 -1.51 -7.52
CA ASP A 108 22.00 -0.24 -6.95
C ASP A 108 20.78 0.64 -6.65
N ARG A 109 21.00 1.77 -5.98
CA ARG A 109 19.95 2.73 -5.65
C ARG A 109 20.12 4.02 -6.45
N LEU A 110 19.00 4.69 -6.71
CA LEU A 110 19.05 6.08 -7.11
C LEU A 110 19.66 6.94 -5.98
N GLN A 111 20.40 7.97 -6.36
CA GLN A 111 21.13 8.86 -5.45
C GLN A 111 20.62 10.31 -5.61
N PRO A 112 20.63 11.13 -4.55
CA PRO A 112 20.33 12.55 -4.67
C PRO A 112 21.27 13.25 -5.66
N TYR A 113 20.73 14.17 -6.46
CA TYR A 113 21.46 14.95 -7.46
C TYR A 113 22.81 15.51 -6.99
N ALA A 114 22.93 15.98 -5.74
CA ALA A 114 24.16 16.58 -5.20
C ALA A 114 25.40 15.68 -5.29
N THR A 115 25.23 14.38 -5.58
CA THR A 115 26.31 13.43 -5.86
C THR A 115 26.90 13.54 -7.28
N GLN A 116 26.31 14.32 -8.20
CA GLN A 116 26.71 14.38 -9.62
C GLN A 116 26.44 15.74 -10.29
N ASP A 117 27.47 16.45 -10.77
CA ASP A 117 27.39 17.86 -11.27
C ASP A 117 26.48 18.13 -12.49
N HIS A 118 26.02 17.11 -13.23
CA HIS A 118 25.41 17.29 -14.56
C HIS A 118 23.88 17.45 -14.58
N TRP A 119 23.18 17.23 -13.47
CA TRP A 119 21.71 17.34 -13.42
C TRP A 119 21.13 18.67 -12.87
N HIS A 120 21.93 19.74 -12.74
CA HIS A 120 21.44 21.05 -12.26
C HIS A 120 20.28 21.63 -13.09
N PHE A 121 20.12 21.17 -14.33
CA PHE A 121 19.04 21.59 -15.23
C PHE A 121 17.70 20.88 -14.98
N LEU A 122 17.67 19.75 -14.25
CA LEU A 122 16.45 19.05 -13.92
C LEU A 122 15.96 19.49 -12.54
N LYS A 123 15.03 20.45 -12.52
CA LYS A 123 14.38 20.94 -11.31
C LYS A 123 12.91 20.56 -11.32
N CYS A 124 12.46 19.89 -10.28
CA CYS A 124 11.04 19.65 -10.02
C CYS A 124 10.48 20.87 -9.27
N GLN A 125 9.97 21.86 -10.00
CA GLN A 125 9.27 22.98 -9.38
C GLN A 125 8.00 22.50 -8.67
N GLY A 126 7.75 23.01 -7.46
CA GLY A 126 6.56 22.71 -6.68
C GLY A 126 5.27 23.00 -7.45
N LEU A 127 4.29 22.10 -7.32
CA LEU A 127 2.99 22.14 -8.04
C LEU A 127 2.02 23.24 -7.53
N ILE A 128 2.42 24.01 -6.52
CA ILE A 128 1.58 25.07 -5.95
C ILE A 128 2.01 26.39 -6.57
N ALA A 129 1.12 27.02 -7.33
CA ALA A 129 1.39 28.19 -8.18
C ALA A 129 1.89 29.45 -7.45
N ASN A 130 2.14 29.41 -6.13
CA ASN A 130 2.66 30.51 -5.33
C ASN A 130 3.50 30.05 -4.12
N ASP A 131 3.93 28.78 -4.04
CA ASP A 131 4.74 28.31 -2.90
C ASP A 131 6.23 28.49 -3.23
N PRO A 132 7.02 29.24 -2.43
CA PRO A 132 8.46 29.40 -2.60
C PRO A 132 9.26 28.12 -2.23
N ASP A 133 8.62 26.95 -2.28
CA ASP A 133 9.16 25.67 -1.84
C ASP A 133 10.54 25.41 -2.48
N PRO A 134 11.62 25.14 -1.70
CA PRO A 134 12.86 24.63 -2.25
C PRO A 134 12.62 23.41 -3.15
N ASP A 135 13.19 23.46 -4.36
CA ASP A 135 13.16 22.38 -5.34
C ASP A 135 13.64 21.08 -4.68
N LEU A 136 12.76 20.09 -4.48
CA LEU A 136 13.20 18.75 -4.08
C LEU A 136 14.04 18.19 -5.23
N PRO A 137 15.34 17.92 -5.03
CA PRO A 137 16.19 17.47 -6.13
C PRO A 137 15.75 16.08 -6.62
N PRO A 138 15.92 15.79 -7.91
CA PRO A 138 15.63 14.47 -8.43
C PRO A 138 16.59 13.44 -7.84
N LEU A 139 16.08 12.22 -7.68
CA LEU A 139 16.92 11.04 -7.51
C LEU A 139 17.40 10.59 -8.89
N VAL A 140 18.71 10.42 -9.03
CA VAL A 140 19.38 10.12 -10.30
C VAL A 140 20.10 8.78 -10.20
N PRO A 141 20.35 8.11 -11.33
CA PRO A 141 21.16 6.89 -11.31
C PRO A 141 22.56 7.14 -10.73
N PRO A 142 23.17 6.13 -10.07
CA PRO A 142 24.53 6.21 -9.57
C PRO A 142 25.54 6.30 -10.72
N GLN A 143 26.81 6.62 -10.41
CA GLN A 143 27.86 6.62 -11.43
C GLN A 143 28.05 5.21 -11.99
N LEU A 144 27.94 5.10 -13.31
CA LEU A 144 28.11 3.84 -14.04
C LEU A 144 29.54 3.71 -14.57
N GLY A 145 30.05 2.48 -14.62
CA GLY A 145 31.27 2.16 -15.35
C GLY A 145 31.11 2.39 -16.86
N LYS A 146 32.23 2.48 -17.59
CA LYS A 146 32.25 2.76 -19.04
C LYS A 146 31.39 1.79 -19.87
N ASP A 147 31.27 0.55 -19.42
CA ASP A 147 30.53 -0.51 -20.08
C ASP A 147 29.22 -0.85 -19.35
N GLU A 148 28.77 -0.01 -18.42
CA GLU A 148 27.56 -0.25 -17.61
C GLU A 148 26.38 0.59 -18.11
N TYR A 149 25.19 0.01 -18.08
CA TYR A 149 23.94 0.69 -18.39
C TYR A 149 22.83 0.24 -17.43
N ILE A 150 21.82 1.09 -17.27
CA ILE A 150 20.63 0.77 -16.47
C ILE A 150 19.73 -0.14 -17.29
N CYS A 151 19.49 -1.36 -16.82
CA CYS A 151 18.66 -2.34 -17.53
C CYS A 151 17.19 -2.30 -17.08
N GLY A 152 16.76 -1.19 -16.47
CA GLY A 152 15.38 -0.93 -16.06
C GLY A 152 15.14 -1.06 -14.55
N LEU A 153 13.87 -0.88 -14.18
CA LEU A 153 13.37 -1.12 -12.82
C LEU A 153 13.19 -2.62 -12.59
N ASN A 154 13.40 -3.06 -11.35
CA ASN A 154 13.05 -4.41 -10.96
C ASN A 154 11.54 -4.64 -11.01
N LYS A 155 11.15 -5.91 -11.02
CA LYS A 155 9.74 -6.31 -10.96
C LYS A 155 9.05 -5.68 -9.73
N PRO A 156 7.74 -5.41 -9.79
CA PRO A 156 7.05 -4.58 -8.80
C PRO A 156 6.98 -5.17 -7.38
N TRP A 157 7.20 -6.48 -7.22
CA TRP A 157 7.17 -7.17 -5.93
C TRP A 157 8.52 -7.78 -5.60
N MET A 158 8.91 -7.66 -4.33
CA MET A 158 10.12 -8.22 -3.76
C MET A 158 9.77 -9.10 -2.56
N ARG A 159 10.50 -10.22 -2.37
CA ARG A 159 10.42 -11.02 -1.15
C ARG A 159 10.78 -10.15 0.04
N ALA A 160 9.90 -10.12 1.03
CA ALA A 160 10.05 -9.23 2.18
C ALA A 160 11.25 -9.61 3.06
N ALA A 161 11.69 -10.87 3.03
CA ALA A 161 12.93 -11.34 3.66
C ALA A 161 14.20 -10.63 3.17
N LYS A 162 14.15 -9.98 1.99
CA LYS A 162 15.27 -9.23 1.42
C LYS A 162 15.25 -7.74 1.76
N LEU A 163 14.18 -7.26 2.39
CA LEU A 163 14.10 -5.87 2.83
C LEU A 163 15.20 -5.48 3.84
N PRO A 164 15.58 -6.32 4.83
CA PRO A 164 16.71 -6.01 5.71
C PRO A 164 18.01 -5.75 4.94
N THR A 165 18.35 -6.61 3.98
CA THR A 165 19.51 -6.43 3.11
C THR A 165 19.44 -5.12 2.34
N TYR A 166 18.26 -4.77 1.83
CA TYR A 166 18.03 -3.46 1.23
C TYR A 166 18.28 -2.37 2.27
N LEU A 167 17.61 -2.35 3.42
CA LEU A 167 17.71 -1.27 4.41
C LEU A 167 19.12 -1.13 5.01
N GLU A 168 19.91 -2.19 5.09
CA GLU A 168 21.29 -2.12 5.58
C GLU A 168 22.26 -1.49 4.57
N GLY A 169 21.82 -1.22 3.34
CA GLY A 169 22.67 -0.64 2.29
C GLY A 169 23.72 -1.61 1.78
N LYS A 170 23.48 -2.92 1.85
CA LYS A 170 24.41 -3.97 1.39
C LYS A 170 24.37 -4.11 -0.15
N PHE A 171 24.66 -3.02 -0.85
CA PHE A 171 24.86 -2.89 -2.30
C PHE A 171 26.23 -2.25 -2.57
N PRO A 172 26.88 -2.42 -3.74
CA PRO A 172 26.73 -3.42 -4.80
C PRO A 172 27.59 -4.70 -4.60
N ASN A 173 28.32 -4.81 -3.49
CA ASN A 173 29.42 -5.76 -3.33
C ASN A 173 29.00 -7.21 -2.95
N HIS A 174 27.70 -7.52 -2.97
CA HIS A 174 27.19 -8.86 -2.65
C HIS A 174 26.18 -9.35 -3.71
N PRO A 175 26.65 -9.79 -4.89
CA PRO A 175 25.77 -10.36 -5.92
C PRO A 175 24.97 -11.58 -5.45
N GLU A 176 25.37 -12.24 -4.36
CA GLU A 176 24.62 -13.34 -3.74
C GLU A 176 23.44 -12.87 -2.85
N SER A 177 23.32 -11.57 -2.57
CA SER A 177 22.31 -11.07 -1.64
C SER A 177 20.90 -11.02 -2.24
N PHE A 178 20.79 -10.81 -3.55
CA PHE A 178 19.54 -10.83 -4.28
C PHE A 178 19.66 -11.79 -5.45
N THR A 179 18.62 -12.56 -5.72
CA THR A 179 18.47 -13.33 -6.95
C THR A 179 17.22 -12.88 -7.70
N ARG A 180 17.00 -13.40 -8.91
CA ARG A 180 15.84 -13.01 -9.71
C ARG A 180 14.54 -13.52 -9.10
N GLU A 181 14.60 -14.65 -8.41
CA GLU A 181 13.50 -15.30 -7.72
C GLU A 181 13.04 -14.51 -6.49
N ASP A 182 13.84 -13.52 -6.05
CA ASP A 182 13.44 -12.56 -5.02
C ASP A 182 12.50 -11.48 -5.55
N PHE A 183 12.23 -11.44 -6.85
CA PHE A 183 11.35 -10.46 -7.49
C PHE A 183 10.29 -11.13 -8.36
N CYS A 184 9.06 -10.59 -8.38
CA CYS A 184 8.01 -11.09 -9.25
C CYS A 184 7.09 -9.99 -9.81
N ASP A 185 6.47 -10.31 -10.94
CA ASP A 185 5.38 -9.51 -11.51
C ASP A 185 4.11 -9.71 -10.69
N HIS A 186 3.10 -8.87 -10.93
CA HIS A 186 1.80 -8.97 -10.27
C HIS A 186 1.28 -10.42 -10.23
N PRO A 187 1.13 -11.04 -9.04
CA PRO A 187 0.62 -12.41 -8.90
C PRO A 187 -0.90 -12.49 -9.04
N TRP A 188 -1.48 -11.67 -9.92
CA TRP A 188 -2.90 -11.65 -10.20
C TRP A 188 -3.18 -11.22 -11.63
N GLY A 189 -4.31 -11.68 -12.15
CA GLY A 189 -4.89 -11.23 -13.41
C GLY A 189 -6.14 -10.40 -13.18
N VAL A 190 -6.54 -9.69 -14.24
CA VAL A 190 -7.84 -9.02 -14.30
C VAL A 190 -8.85 -9.95 -14.95
N GLN A 191 -10.02 -10.11 -14.35
CA GLN A 191 -11.14 -10.84 -14.92
C GLN A 191 -12.34 -9.91 -15.10
N VAL A 192 -12.84 -9.83 -16.33
CA VAL A 192 -14.01 -9.02 -16.68
C VAL A 192 -15.26 -9.89 -16.61
N LEU A 193 -16.22 -9.49 -15.78
CA LEU A 193 -17.47 -10.20 -15.51
C LEU A 193 -18.66 -9.29 -15.87
N PRO A 194 -19.33 -9.52 -17.00
CA PRO A 194 -20.56 -8.81 -17.35
C PRO A 194 -21.75 -9.40 -16.57
N HIS A 195 -22.59 -8.53 -16.04
CA HIS A 195 -23.75 -8.88 -15.23
C HIS A 195 -25.00 -8.19 -15.78
N ILE A 196 -26.14 -8.88 -15.65
CA ILE A 196 -27.44 -8.40 -16.10
C ILE A 196 -28.50 -8.50 -15.00
N ALA A 197 -29.38 -7.51 -14.93
CA ALA A 197 -30.56 -7.50 -14.08
C ALA A 197 -31.80 -7.79 -14.93
N MET A 198 -32.50 -8.86 -14.58
CA MET A 198 -33.74 -9.28 -15.26
C MET A 198 -34.95 -8.48 -14.73
N LYS A 199 -35.94 -8.28 -15.60
CA LYS A 199 -37.27 -7.77 -15.21
C LYS A 199 -37.99 -8.85 -14.37
N PRO A 200 -38.54 -8.52 -13.18
CA PRO A 200 -39.26 -9.51 -12.37
C PRO A 200 -40.42 -10.14 -13.14
N GLY A 201 -40.54 -11.47 -13.11
CA GLY A 201 -41.60 -12.21 -13.81
C GLY A 201 -41.42 -12.35 -15.32
N GLU A 202 -40.37 -11.76 -15.89
CA GLU A 202 -40.08 -11.81 -17.32
C GLU A 202 -38.70 -12.44 -17.59
N ARG A 203 -38.52 -13.00 -18.78
CA ARG A 203 -37.21 -13.45 -19.28
C ARG A 203 -36.50 -12.37 -20.11
N GLN A 204 -36.73 -11.10 -19.76
CA GLN A 204 -36.15 -9.94 -20.44
C GLN A 204 -35.21 -9.17 -19.49
N VAL A 205 -34.12 -8.65 -20.04
CA VAL A 205 -33.19 -7.77 -19.30
C VAL A 205 -33.87 -6.42 -19.09
N LYS A 206 -33.62 -5.77 -17.95
CA LYS A 206 -33.94 -4.34 -17.79
C LYS A 206 -33.19 -3.53 -18.88
N ASP A 207 -33.73 -2.38 -19.27
CA ASP A 207 -33.10 -1.52 -20.30
C ASP A 207 -31.79 -0.90 -19.79
N SER A 208 -31.44 0.36 -20.10
CA SER A 208 -30.10 0.93 -19.85
C SER A 208 -29.53 0.82 -18.40
N GLN A 209 -30.36 0.56 -17.39
CA GLN A 209 -29.94 0.32 -16.00
C GLN A 209 -29.74 -1.15 -15.62
N GLY A 210 -29.96 -2.08 -16.56
CA GLY A 210 -29.90 -3.52 -16.33
C GLY A 210 -28.52 -4.12 -16.47
N TYR A 211 -27.51 -3.40 -16.97
CA TYR A 211 -26.20 -3.96 -17.28
C TYR A 211 -25.10 -3.33 -16.43
N PHE A 212 -24.22 -4.16 -15.86
CA PHE A 212 -22.98 -3.69 -15.25
C PHE A 212 -21.83 -4.64 -15.54
N THR A 213 -20.61 -4.11 -15.63
CA THR A 213 -19.39 -4.89 -15.82
C THR A 213 -18.48 -4.71 -14.63
N GLU A 214 -18.18 -5.84 -14.02
CA GLU A 214 -17.22 -5.95 -12.94
C GLU A 214 -15.84 -6.26 -13.52
N VAL A 215 -14.82 -5.53 -13.09
CA VAL A 215 -13.42 -5.77 -13.46
C VAL A 215 -12.68 -6.21 -12.21
N ALA A 216 -12.78 -7.51 -11.94
CA ALA A 216 -12.33 -8.18 -10.73
C ALA A 216 -10.86 -8.61 -10.83
N ILE A 217 -10.30 -8.97 -9.68
CA ILE A 217 -8.92 -9.47 -9.55
C ILE A 217 -8.97 -10.96 -9.23
N ARG A 218 -8.21 -11.75 -9.99
CA ARG A 218 -7.99 -13.16 -9.72
C ARG A 218 -6.55 -13.36 -9.31
N LEU A 219 -6.29 -13.76 -8.05
CA LEU A 219 -4.96 -14.19 -7.64
C LEU A 219 -4.54 -15.45 -8.42
N LYS A 220 -3.24 -15.58 -8.68
CA LYS A 220 -2.67 -16.83 -9.18
C LYS A 220 -2.95 -17.97 -8.18
N PRO A 221 -3.05 -19.23 -8.64
CA PRO A 221 -3.20 -20.37 -7.74
C PRO A 221 -2.13 -20.36 -6.64
N GLY A 222 -2.51 -20.73 -5.42
CA GLY A 222 -1.61 -20.74 -4.26
C GLY A 222 -1.42 -19.39 -3.57
N TRP A 223 -1.57 -18.27 -4.28
CA TRP A 223 -1.39 -16.93 -3.72
C TRP A 223 -2.57 -16.48 -2.86
N LYS A 224 -2.25 -15.82 -1.75
CA LYS A 224 -3.19 -15.36 -0.72
C LYS A 224 -2.86 -13.93 -0.29
N LEU A 225 -3.75 -13.33 0.48
CA LEU A 225 -3.41 -12.16 1.30
C LEU A 225 -2.99 -12.63 2.70
N VAL A 226 -2.16 -11.84 3.37
CA VAL A 226 -1.78 -12.07 4.77
C VAL A 226 -1.87 -10.78 5.56
N ALA A 227 -2.39 -10.84 6.79
CA ALA A 227 -2.51 -9.68 7.65
C ALA A 227 -2.38 -10.06 9.13
N ALA A 228 -1.84 -9.14 9.92
CA ALA A 228 -1.85 -9.24 11.37
C ALA A 228 -3.09 -8.51 11.92
N PHE A 229 -3.79 -9.14 12.85
CA PHE A 229 -4.98 -8.60 13.49
C PHE A 229 -4.85 -8.72 15.00
N GLU A 230 -5.24 -7.67 15.73
CA GLU A 230 -5.30 -7.71 17.19
C GLU A 230 -6.62 -8.32 17.65
N ASN A 231 -6.55 -9.44 18.35
CA ASN A 231 -7.73 -10.05 18.96
C ASN A 231 -8.04 -9.38 20.31
N PRO A 232 -9.18 -8.67 20.45
CA PRO A 232 -9.55 -8.03 21.71
C PRO A 232 -9.99 -9.03 22.81
N ALA A 233 -10.24 -10.30 22.47
CA ALA A 233 -10.46 -11.39 23.41
C ALA A 233 -9.41 -12.50 23.19
N PRO A 234 -8.19 -12.36 23.72
CA PRO A 234 -7.12 -13.33 23.50
C PRO A 234 -7.47 -14.75 24.01
N GLU A 235 -8.43 -14.87 24.92
CA GLU A 235 -8.89 -16.17 25.45
C GLU A 235 -9.76 -16.96 24.46
N VAL A 236 -10.28 -16.29 23.42
CA VAL A 236 -11.02 -16.93 22.33
C VAL A 236 -10.29 -16.66 21.02
N PRO A 237 -9.51 -17.62 20.50
CA PRO A 237 -8.83 -17.44 19.23
C PRO A 237 -9.83 -17.08 18.14
N LEU A 238 -9.47 -16.11 17.31
CA LEU A 238 -10.18 -15.84 16.07
C LEU A 238 -10.03 -17.08 15.19
N GLY A 239 -11.05 -17.93 15.21
CA GLY A 239 -11.02 -19.21 14.50
C GLY A 239 -11.05 -19.05 12.98
N ARG A 240 -10.91 -20.19 12.30
CA ARG A 240 -11.13 -20.29 10.85
C ARG A 240 -12.55 -19.87 10.50
N GLY A 241 -12.71 -19.06 9.44
CA GLY A 241 -14.03 -18.60 9.03
C GLY A 241 -14.05 -18.04 7.60
N VAL A 242 -15.24 -17.94 7.03
CA VAL A 242 -15.45 -17.31 5.72
C VAL A 242 -16.03 -15.91 5.93
N ILE A 243 -15.36 -14.89 5.39
CA ILE A 243 -15.85 -13.51 5.43
C ILE A 243 -16.15 -13.00 4.03
N ARG A 244 -17.00 -11.98 3.96
CA ARG A 244 -17.09 -11.15 2.76
C ARG A 244 -15.91 -10.19 2.75
N LEU A 245 -15.23 -10.10 1.61
CA LEU A 245 -14.12 -9.16 1.42
C LEU A 245 -14.21 -8.54 0.03
N GLY A 246 -14.31 -7.21 0.00
CA GLY A 246 -14.54 -6.46 -1.24
C GLY A 246 -16.02 -6.22 -1.56
N GLY A 247 -16.29 -5.82 -2.79
CA GLY A 247 -17.63 -5.58 -3.34
C GLY A 247 -18.32 -6.84 -3.85
N GLU A 248 -19.56 -6.70 -4.32
CA GLU A 248 -20.38 -7.73 -5.01
C GLU A 248 -20.53 -9.10 -4.31
N GLY A 249 -20.16 -9.18 -3.02
CA GLY A 249 -20.37 -10.37 -2.20
C GLY A 249 -19.27 -11.43 -2.27
N HIS A 250 -18.11 -11.12 -2.86
CA HIS A 250 -16.94 -12.00 -2.88
C HIS A 250 -16.46 -12.37 -1.48
N ARG A 251 -15.81 -13.54 -1.39
CA ARG A 251 -15.47 -14.14 -0.10
C ARG A 251 -14.05 -14.62 -0.04
N VAL A 252 -13.49 -14.56 1.15
CA VAL A 252 -12.20 -15.16 1.49
C VAL A 252 -12.39 -16.12 2.66
N LEU A 253 -11.63 -17.20 2.63
CA LEU A 253 -11.40 -18.07 3.78
C LEU A 253 -10.26 -17.47 4.61
N VAL A 254 -10.53 -17.23 5.89
CA VAL A 254 -9.56 -16.73 6.87
C VAL A 254 -9.08 -17.88 7.72
N GLU A 255 -7.76 -18.06 7.81
CA GLU A 255 -7.10 -19.12 8.57
C GLU A 255 -5.96 -18.53 9.41
N PRO A 256 -5.87 -18.86 10.71
CA PRO A 256 -4.71 -18.49 11.53
C PRO A 256 -3.41 -19.03 10.93
N LEU A 257 -2.35 -18.23 11.01
CA LEU A 257 -0.99 -18.59 10.66
C LEU A 257 -0.14 -18.57 11.95
N PRO A 258 -0.09 -19.67 12.72
CA PRO A 258 0.79 -19.76 13.88
C PRO A 258 2.26 -19.73 13.43
N ASP A 259 3.15 -19.29 14.33
CA ASP A 259 4.61 -19.30 14.13
C ASP A 259 5.10 -18.50 12.89
N PHE A 260 4.33 -17.48 12.49
CA PHE A 260 4.64 -16.64 11.35
C PHE A 260 5.51 -15.42 11.73
N GLU A 261 6.82 -15.53 11.51
CA GLU A 261 7.85 -14.60 12.02
C GLU A 261 8.22 -13.45 11.07
N PHE A 262 7.47 -13.23 9.98
CA PHE A 262 7.76 -12.19 8.98
C PHE A 262 8.08 -10.81 9.63
N TRP A 263 7.27 -10.41 10.60
CA TRP A 263 7.34 -9.07 11.17
C TRP A 263 8.42 -8.88 12.22
N ASP A 264 8.82 -9.95 12.92
CA ASP A 264 9.80 -9.83 14.00
C ASP A 264 11.17 -9.38 13.47
N ASN A 265 11.51 -9.78 12.23
CA ASN A 265 12.74 -9.36 11.54
C ASN A 265 12.73 -7.91 11.04
N LEU A 266 11.56 -7.25 10.97
CA LEU A 266 11.43 -5.88 10.47
C LEU A 266 11.27 -4.84 11.58
N ARG A 267 10.89 -5.26 12.79
CA ARG A 267 10.62 -4.34 13.91
C ARG A 267 11.81 -3.47 14.30
N CYS A 268 13.04 -3.98 14.15
CA CYS A 268 14.25 -3.24 14.46
C CYS A 268 14.47 -2.02 13.55
N TYR A 269 13.77 -1.93 12.41
CA TYR A 269 13.86 -0.80 11.47
C TYR A 269 12.80 0.28 11.71
N LEU A 270 11.89 0.13 12.69
CA LEU A 270 10.86 1.14 12.98
C LEU A 270 11.42 2.42 13.57
N THR A 271 12.49 2.31 14.37
CA THR A 271 13.13 3.44 15.03
C THR A 271 14.49 3.69 14.38
N PRO A 272 14.70 4.84 13.72
CA PRO A 272 15.98 5.14 13.10
C PRO A 272 17.05 5.49 14.13
N ASN A 273 18.27 5.04 13.85
CA ASN A 273 19.50 5.54 14.45
C ASN A 273 20.04 6.75 13.67
N PRO A 274 20.94 7.55 14.26
CA PRO A 274 21.53 8.72 13.60
C PRO A 274 22.32 8.45 12.31
N ASP A 275 22.56 7.20 11.93
CA ASP A 275 23.23 6.84 10.67
C ASP A 275 22.24 6.38 9.58
N GLN A 276 20.96 6.20 9.93
CA GLN A 276 19.92 5.82 8.99
C GLN A 276 19.31 7.08 8.38
N ARG A 277 19.33 7.18 7.06
CA ARG A 277 18.86 8.34 6.29
C ARG A 277 17.87 8.00 5.20
N ILE A 278 17.57 6.73 5.03
CA ILE A 278 16.62 6.23 4.06
C ILE A 278 15.40 5.71 4.80
N ALA A 279 14.20 6.06 4.34
CA ALA A 279 12.96 5.50 4.87
C ALA A 279 12.14 4.85 3.75
N TYR A 280 11.86 3.56 3.91
CA TYR A 280 10.99 2.77 3.05
C TYR A 280 9.56 2.75 3.61
N LEU A 281 8.58 3.07 2.77
CA LEU A 281 7.16 3.07 3.12
C LEU A 281 6.55 1.68 2.92
N LEU A 282 6.23 0.97 4.01
CA LEU A 282 5.71 -0.39 3.98
C LEU A 282 4.20 -0.47 3.70
N THR A 283 3.43 0.50 4.18
CA THR A 283 1.96 0.55 4.04
C THR A 283 1.52 1.92 3.49
N PRO A 284 0.34 2.04 2.86
CA PRO A 284 -0.08 3.30 2.26
C PRO A 284 -0.08 4.42 3.30
N GLY A 285 0.54 5.55 2.98
CA GLY A 285 0.64 6.70 3.90
C GLY A 285 -0.08 7.93 3.38
N LEU A 286 -0.13 8.98 4.19
CA LEU A 286 -0.80 10.23 3.89
C LEU A 286 0.16 11.42 4.11
N GLY A 287 0.81 11.86 3.03
CA GLY A 287 1.62 13.08 3.04
C GLY A 287 0.73 14.31 2.91
N LEU A 288 0.46 15.01 4.00
CA LEU A 288 -0.28 16.27 3.96
C LEU A 288 0.68 17.42 3.61
N ALA A 289 0.59 17.92 2.39
CA ALA A 289 1.42 19.02 1.90
C ALA A 289 0.78 20.40 2.14
N GLY A 290 -0.55 20.44 2.24
CA GLY A 290 -1.30 21.65 2.61
C GLY A 290 -1.20 21.99 4.09
N GLY A 291 -1.60 23.21 4.43
CA GLY A 291 -1.78 23.62 5.82
C GLY A 291 -2.90 22.84 6.52
N GLU A 292 -3.08 23.06 7.83
CA GLU A 292 -4.02 22.28 8.66
C GLU A 292 -5.48 22.26 8.16
N ASN A 293 -5.87 23.31 7.42
CA ASN A 293 -7.21 23.55 6.88
C ASN A 293 -7.37 23.21 5.39
N GLU A 294 -6.29 22.86 4.68
CA GLU A 294 -6.32 22.56 3.25
C GLU A 294 -5.95 21.09 3.01
N PRO A 295 -6.86 20.26 2.46
CA PRO A 295 -6.60 18.85 2.21
C PRO A 295 -5.77 18.65 0.93
N ILE A 296 -4.61 19.30 0.86
CA ILE A 296 -3.64 19.12 -0.23
C ILE A 296 -2.73 17.96 0.15
N TYR A 297 -2.75 16.92 -0.67
CA TYR A 297 -1.96 15.72 -0.49
C TYR A 297 -0.74 15.74 -1.43
N GLY A 298 0.43 15.46 -0.88
CA GLY A 298 1.70 15.33 -1.60
C GLY A 298 2.36 13.97 -1.38
N ALA A 299 3.51 13.79 -2.01
CA ALA A 299 4.35 12.59 -1.82
C ALA A 299 4.98 12.52 -0.41
N TYR A 300 5.10 13.66 0.26
CA TYR A 300 5.63 13.82 1.61
C TYR A 300 4.89 14.96 2.32
N PRO A 301 4.89 15.01 3.67
CA PRO A 301 4.31 16.11 4.41
C PRO A 301 5.21 17.35 4.35
N ARG A 302 4.61 18.54 4.39
CA ARG A 302 5.35 19.82 4.30
C ARG A 302 6.50 19.93 5.31
N GLN A 303 6.31 19.40 6.51
CA GLN A 303 7.29 19.41 7.59
C GLN A 303 8.60 18.67 7.29
N TRP A 304 8.64 17.82 6.26
CA TRP A 304 9.87 17.10 5.88
C TRP A 304 10.74 17.87 4.89
N GLN A 305 10.23 18.98 4.36
CA GLN A 305 10.84 19.67 3.24
C GLN A 305 12.29 20.09 3.50
N ASP A 306 12.59 20.61 4.69
CA ASP A 306 13.94 21.04 5.01
C ASP A 306 14.90 19.85 5.10
N ASP A 307 14.41 18.69 5.55
CA ASP A 307 15.23 17.51 5.81
C ASP A 307 15.33 16.55 4.60
N LEU A 308 14.37 16.62 3.67
CA LEU A 308 14.24 15.69 2.55
C LEU A 308 15.12 16.12 1.36
N ILE A 309 15.94 15.20 0.87
CA ILE A 309 16.84 15.42 -0.28
C ILE A 309 16.58 14.46 -1.44
N GLY A 310 15.51 13.67 -1.37
CA GLY A 310 15.07 12.84 -2.48
C GLY A 310 13.86 11.99 -2.14
N CYS A 311 13.03 11.71 -3.15
CA CYS A 311 11.87 10.85 -3.02
C CYS A 311 11.68 10.04 -4.30
N ALA A 312 11.64 8.71 -4.18
CA ALA A 312 11.24 7.82 -5.25
C ALA A 312 9.85 7.26 -4.91
N THR A 313 8.83 7.63 -5.69
CA THR A 313 7.44 7.24 -5.45
C THR A 313 6.72 6.92 -6.75
N ASP A 314 5.52 6.36 -6.62
CA ASP A 314 4.60 6.06 -7.71
C ASP A 314 3.40 7.02 -7.70
N LYS A 315 2.46 6.82 -8.64
CA LYS A 315 1.20 7.57 -8.67
C LYS A 315 0.42 7.38 -7.34
N PRO A 316 -0.18 8.45 -6.82
CA PRO A 316 -0.94 8.38 -5.58
C PRO A 316 -2.16 7.46 -5.70
N ILE A 317 -2.47 6.77 -4.62
CA ILE A 317 -3.63 5.89 -4.50
C ILE A 317 -4.83 6.72 -4.05
N LEU A 318 -5.80 6.93 -4.93
CA LEU A 318 -7.02 7.66 -4.61
C LEU A 318 -8.05 6.73 -3.96
N TRP A 319 -8.42 7.01 -2.71
CA TRP A 319 -9.40 6.20 -1.98
C TRP A 319 -10.30 7.04 -1.08
N GLY A 320 -11.61 6.80 -1.18
CA GLY A 320 -12.65 7.48 -0.39
C GLY A 320 -13.67 6.55 0.25
N GLY A 321 -13.58 5.23 0.03
CA GLY A 321 -14.39 4.22 0.74
C GLY A 321 -15.91 4.45 0.81
N VAL A 322 -16.56 3.59 1.59
CA VAL A 322 -17.97 3.72 1.96
C VAL A 322 -18.12 3.32 3.43
N SER A 323 -19.05 3.95 4.14
CA SER A 323 -19.36 3.63 5.52
C SER A 323 -20.86 3.69 5.77
N GLN A 324 -21.29 2.98 6.80
CA GLN A 324 -22.63 3.10 7.37
C GLN A 324 -22.52 3.99 8.61
N VAL A 325 -23.22 5.11 8.61
CA VAL A 325 -23.17 6.10 9.69
C VAL A 325 -24.53 6.16 10.38
N GLU A 326 -24.53 5.95 11.69
CA GLU A 326 -25.71 6.12 12.55
C GLU A 326 -25.64 7.51 13.18
N ARG A 327 -26.47 8.45 12.74
CA ARG A 327 -26.48 9.82 13.28
C ARG A 327 -27.30 9.86 14.57
N LYS A 328 -26.76 10.48 15.62
CA LYS A 328 -27.55 10.80 16.81
C LYS A 328 -28.50 11.95 16.50
N LEU A 329 -29.80 11.74 16.72
CA LEU A 329 -30.79 12.81 16.64
C LEU A 329 -30.69 13.70 17.89
N ALA A 330 -31.20 14.93 17.80
CA ALA A 330 -31.12 15.95 18.86
C ALA A 330 -31.65 15.47 20.23
N ASP A 331 -32.55 14.48 20.22
CA ASP A 331 -33.21 13.93 21.42
C ASP A 331 -32.46 12.75 22.04
N GLY A 332 -31.23 12.47 21.60
CA GLY A 332 -30.42 11.33 22.07
C GLY A 332 -30.87 9.97 21.50
N VAL A 333 -31.94 9.93 20.71
CA VAL A 333 -32.40 8.75 19.97
C VAL A 333 -31.43 8.47 18.82
N ARG A 334 -31.00 7.22 18.65
CA ARG A 334 -30.18 6.80 17.51
C ARG A 334 -31.05 6.83 16.25
N GLY A 335 -30.62 7.58 15.24
CA GLY A 335 -31.29 7.64 13.94
C GLY A 335 -31.05 6.37 13.12
N ASN A 336 -31.65 6.33 11.92
CA ASN A 336 -31.43 5.23 11.00
C ASN A 336 -29.96 5.19 10.51
N VAL A 337 -29.47 3.99 10.22
CA VAL A 337 -28.16 3.79 9.60
C VAL A 337 -28.22 4.25 8.16
N GLU A 338 -27.46 5.28 7.82
CA GLU A 338 -27.39 5.85 6.48
C GLU A 338 -26.09 5.44 5.77
N PHE A 339 -26.17 5.23 4.46
CA PHE A 339 -25.00 5.09 3.60
C PHE A 339 -24.29 6.44 3.48
N SER A 340 -22.97 6.47 3.72
CA SER A 340 -22.13 7.64 3.53
C SER A 340 -20.88 7.28 2.74
N LEU A 341 -20.48 8.17 1.84
CA LEU A 341 -19.14 8.17 1.27
C LEU A 341 -18.17 8.72 2.32
N LEU A 342 -16.96 8.16 2.42
CA LEU A 342 -15.91 8.75 3.25
C LEU A 342 -15.15 9.80 2.41
N PRO A 343 -14.42 10.73 3.06
CA PRO A 343 -13.59 11.68 2.34
C PRO A 343 -12.57 10.98 1.45
N GLN A 344 -12.50 11.39 0.19
CA GLN A 344 -11.48 10.92 -0.73
C GLN A 344 -10.13 11.52 -0.33
N ARG A 345 -9.12 10.65 -0.19
CA ARG A 345 -7.75 11.01 0.11
C ARG A 345 -6.82 10.46 -0.97
N ALA A 346 -5.69 11.14 -1.18
CA ALA A 346 -4.62 10.64 -2.03
C ALA A 346 -3.50 10.08 -1.14
N PHE A 347 -3.33 8.76 -1.15
CA PHE A 347 -2.34 8.08 -0.36
C PHE A 347 -1.05 7.90 -1.14
N VAL A 348 0.08 8.02 -0.44
CA VAL A 348 1.38 7.67 -0.98
C VAL A 348 1.49 6.14 -1.04
N PRO A 349 1.84 5.55 -2.20
CA PRO A 349 1.86 4.11 -2.37
C PRO A 349 3.03 3.47 -1.60
N PRO A 350 2.85 2.24 -1.05
CA PRO A 350 3.97 1.51 -0.47
C PRO A 350 5.03 1.17 -1.52
N GLY A 351 6.27 0.95 -1.05
CA GLY A 351 7.46 0.90 -1.90
C GLY A 351 8.13 2.26 -2.08
N THR A 352 7.44 3.36 -1.73
CA THR A 352 8.03 4.70 -1.76
C THR A 352 9.24 4.78 -0.86
N VAL A 353 10.28 5.47 -1.33
CA VAL A 353 11.54 5.66 -0.61
C VAL A 353 11.83 7.14 -0.46
N TYR A 354 12.18 7.53 0.75
CA TYR A 354 12.61 8.88 1.11
C TYR A 354 14.07 8.88 1.48
N VAL A 355 14.81 9.88 1.01
CA VAL A 355 16.21 10.11 1.37
C VAL A 355 16.31 11.43 2.08
N PHE A 356 16.86 11.41 3.29
CA PHE A 356 16.97 12.57 4.16
C PHE A 356 18.43 13.00 4.35
N LYS A 357 18.66 14.29 4.55
CA LYS A 357 19.94 14.80 5.06
C LYS A 357 20.03 14.62 6.58
N ASP A 358 18.91 14.86 7.27
CA ASP A 358 18.75 14.81 8.72
C ASP A 358 17.45 14.08 9.07
N LEU A 359 17.37 13.46 10.25
CA LEU A 359 16.17 12.73 10.65
C LEU A 359 15.00 13.69 10.90
N PRO A 360 13.85 13.52 10.23
CA PRO A 360 12.70 14.38 10.42
C PRO A 360 12.10 14.23 11.82
N ALA A 361 11.23 15.16 12.22
CA ALA A 361 10.53 15.11 13.51
C ALA A 361 9.61 13.88 13.63
N SER A 362 8.75 13.64 12.63
CA SER A 362 7.93 12.42 12.56
C SER A 362 8.69 11.30 11.85
N ARG A 363 8.89 10.18 12.55
CA ARG A 363 9.78 9.09 12.11
C ARG A 363 9.06 7.76 11.92
N GLU A 364 7.99 7.50 12.66
CA GLU A 364 7.37 6.16 12.66
C GLU A 364 6.35 6.00 11.52
N LEU A 365 5.57 7.05 11.27
CA LEU A 365 4.43 7.01 10.35
C LEU A 365 4.40 8.23 9.44
N LEU A 366 4.20 7.98 8.14
CA LEU A 366 3.80 8.95 7.13
C LEU A 366 2.31 9.22 7.23
N ILE A 367 1.89 9.90 8.29
CA ILE A 367 0.53 10.43 8.47
C ILE A 367 0.62 11.77 9.22
N PRO A 368 -0.40 12.63 9.17
CA PRO A 368 -0.42 13.86 9.94
C PRO A 368 -0.29 13.61 11.45
N GLU A 369 0.34 14.53 12.16
CA GLU A 369 0.45 14.48 13.62
C GLU A 369 -0.93 14.46 14.29
N GLN A 370 -0.99 13.83 15.47
CA GLN A 370 -2.24 13.71 16.20
C GLN A 370 -2.80 15.10 16.53
N ASN A 371 -4.00 15.36 16.04
CA ASN A 371 -4.78 16.52 16.42
C ASN A 371 -6.07 16.02 17.10
N PRO A 372 -6.37 16.43 18.35
CA PRO A 372 -7.60 16.06 19.05
C PRO A 372 -8.88 16.36 18.26
N GLN A 373 -8.83 17.32 17.33
CA GLN A 373 -9.94 17.67 16.44
C GLN A 373 -10.10 16.70 15.26
N LYS A 374 -9.16 15.78 15.04
CA LYS A 374 -9.14 14.82 13.91
C LYS A 374 -9.10 13.36 14.44
N PRO A 375 -10.19 12.88 15.07
CA PRO A 375 -10.24 11.53 15.66
C PRO A 375 -10.09 10.38 14.64
N TRP A 376 -10.21 10.65 13.34
CA TRP A 376 -9.94 9.65 12.31
C TRP A 376 -8.44 9.30 12.17
N LEU A 377 -7.53 10.13 12.67
CA LEU A 377 -6.09 9.86 12.62
C LEU A 377 -5.69 8.66 13.47
N SER A 378 -6.34 8.48 14.64
CA SER A 378 -6.08 7.31 15.50
C SER A 378 -6.49 6.01 14.80
N ILE A 379 -7.52 6.05 13.96
CA ILE A 379 -7.90 4.89 13.13
C ILE A 379 -6.75 4.55 12.18
N PHE A 380 -6.17 5.54 11.50
CA PHE A 380 -5.05 5.29 10.58
C PHE A 380 -3.81 4.76 11.29
N GLN A 381 -3.52 5.24 12.49
CA GLN A 381 -2.45 4.71 13.34
C GLN A 381 -2.69 3.26 13.74
N ASN A 382 -3.90 2.94 14.22
CA ASN A 382 -4.26 1.60 14.63
C ASN A 382 -4.21 0.60 13.46
N LEU A 383 -4.56 1.07 12.25
CA LEU A 383 -4.47 0.29 11.02
C LEU A 383 -3.07 0.34 10.37
N HIS A 384 -2.07 0.88 11.07
CA HIS A 384 -0.69 1.06 10.63
C HIS A 384 -0.58 1.63 9.21
N TYR A 385 -1.35 2.68 8.88
CA TYR A 385 -1.12 3.47 7.68
C TYR A 385 0.19 4.24 7.81
N GLY A 386 0.92 4.33 6.71
CA GLY A 386 2.13 5.12 6.61
C GLY A 386 3.36 4.52 7.28
N LEU A 387 3.42 3.22 7.54
CA LEU A 387 4.49 2.62 8.33
C LEU A 387 5.86 2.75 7.63
N LEU A 388 6.81 3.42 8.30
CA LEU A 388 8.15 3.66 7.79
C LEU A 388 9.14 2.65 8.38
N LEU A 389 10.03 2.12 7.53
CA LEU A 389 11.16 1.30 7.91
C LEU A 389 12.45 1.99 7.49
N TRP A 390 13.36 2.20 8.43
CA TRP A 390 14.55 3.03 8.28
C TRP A 390 15.79 2.23 7.92
N GLY A 391 16.58 2.75 6.99
CA GLY A 391 17.78 2.13 6.45
C GLY A 391 18.94 3.12 6.34
N LYS A 392 20.12 2.56 6.09
CA LYS A 392 21.35 3.28 5.80
C LYS A 392 21.39 3.70 4.34
#